data_AF-A0A143PNL4-F1
#
_entry.id   AF-A0A143PNL4-F1
#
_cell.length_a   1.000
_cell.length_b   1.000
_cell.length_c   1.000
_cell.angle_alpha   90.00
_cell.angle_beta   90.00
_cell.angle_gamma   90.00
#
_symmetry.space_group_name_H-M   'P 1'
#
loop_
_entity.id
_entity.type
_entity.pdbx_description
1 polymer ?
#
loop_
_entity_poly.entity_id
_entity_poly.type
_entity_poly.pdbx_seq_one_letter_code
_entity_poly.pdbx_strand_id
1 'polypeptide(L)'
;MFRGAASLAAALLCSAVITVAGQAPQAPPQGPPPGPQGGPPGGRPAFVPPTPKNLKVLPKDIEGRQLMGVMRGFTQALGVRCVFCHVPGANEQDLNTFDFASDEKDHKKAARSMLRFTESLNKDFPMDVGDEPEPGQMRVTCWTCHRGDKEPQTRRPDGPGGPGGPPGAPGGPGAPGAPGAQGAQPQAPPAQGQPPQGQPPRPPAI
;
A
#
# COMPACT_ATOMS: atom_id res chain seq x y z
N MET A 1 57.52 -7.12 62.31
CA MET A 1 58.47 -6.00 62.31
C MET A 1 57.90 -4.93 61.38
N PHE A 2 57.73 -3.70 61.90
CA PHE A 2 57.44 -2.40 61.22
C PHE A 2 56.36 -2.33 60.12
N ARG A 3 55.16 -1.75 60.37
CA ARG A 3 54.76 -0.32 60.50
C ARG A 3 54.44 0.36 59.15
N GLY A 4 53.23 0.94 59.04
CA GLY A 4 52.86 1.95 58.04
C GLY A 4 51.35 1.94 57.76
N ALA A 5 50.51 2.64 58.54
CA ALA A 5 50.17 4.07 58.46
C ALA A 5 48.83 4.26 57.71
N ALA A 6 47.82 4.62 58.50
CA ALA A 6 46.47 4.97 58.10
C ALA A 6 46.43 6.35 57.44
N SER A 7 45.64 6.48 56.37
CA SER A 7 45.21 7.77 55.84
C SER A 7 43.70 7.87 55.93
N LEU A 8 43.26 8.84 56.72
CA LEU A 8 41.88 9.27 56.92
C LEU A 8 41.32 9.85 55.62
N ALA A 9 40.32 9.21 55.03
CA ALA A 9 39.46 9.83 54.01
C ALA A 9 38.20 10.37 54.71
N ALA A 10 38.09 11.69 54.77
CA ALA A 10 36.96 12.41 55.35
C ALA A 10 35.69 12.17 54.52
N ALA A 11 34.66 11.65 55.17
CA ALA A 11 33.31 11.51 54.61
C ALA A 11 32.62 12.87 54.57
N LEU A 12 32.49 13.45 53.37
CA LEU A 12 31.59 14.58 53.10
C LEU A 12 30.18 14.03 52.85
N LEU A 13 29.36 14.04 53.91
CA LEU A 13 27.92 13.78 53.85
C LEU A 13 27.23 14.99 53.18
N CYS A 14 27.07 14.93 51.86
CA CYS A 14 26.15 15.79 51.13
C CYS A 14 24.73 15.27 51.33
N SER A 15 24.03 15.76 52.36
CA SER A 15 22.59 15.58 52.50
C SER A 15 21.87 16.37 51.40
N ALA A 16 21.53 15.70 50.30
CA ALA A 16 20.63 16.24 49.30
C ALA A 16 19.18 16.12 49.80
N VAL A 17 18.61 17.25 50.23
CA VAL A 17 17.17 17.44 50.43
C VAL A 17 16.48 17.36 49.07
N ILE A 18 15.83 16.23 48.79
CA ILE A 18 14.99 16.07 47.59
C ILE A 18 13.64 16.73 47.89
N THR A 19 13.50 17.99 47.48
CA THR A 19 12.19 18.63 47.37
C THR A 19 11.39 17.98 46.24
N VAL A 20 10.32 17.27 46.59
CA VAL A 20 9.30 16.80 45.64
C VAL A 20 8.55 18.02 45.11
N ALA A 21 8.88 18.44 43.88
CA ALA A 21 8.04 19.33 43.10
C ALA A 21 6.89 18.52 42.48
N GLY A 22 5.66 18.97 42.73
CA GLY A 22 4.45 18.34 42.21
C GLY A 22 4.43 18.30 40.68
N GLN A 23 4.09 17.13 40.14
CA GLN A 23 3.87 16.92 38.71
C GLN A 23 2.50 17.48 38.34
N ALA A 24 2.48 18.46 37.45
CA ALA A 24 1.25 18.94 36.81
C ALA A 24 0.63 17.83 35.94
N PRO A 25 -0.71 17.81 35.78
CA PRO A 25 -1.39 16.84 34.93
C PRO A 25 -0.87 16.92 33.49
N GLN A 26 -0.46 15.76 32.97
CA GLN A 26 0.01 15.61 31.60
C GLN A 26 -1.17 15.78 30.64
N ALA A 27 -1.09 16.75 29.73
CA ALA A 27 -2.06 16.92 28.66
C ALA A 27 -2.09 15.66 27.75
N PRO A 28 -3.25 15.32 27.16
CA PRO A 28 -3.38 14.15 26.29
C PRO A 28 -2.40 14.25 25.10
N PRO A 29 -1.93 13.10 24.56
CA PRO A 29 -0.99 13.06 23.46
C PRO A 29 -1.57 13.80 22.24
N GLN A 30 -0.87 14.84 21.82
CA GLN A 30 -1.18 15.57 20.60
C GLN A 30 -0.92 14.63 19.42
N GLY A 31 -1.89 14.49 18.52
CA GLY A 31 -1.74 13.74 17.28
C GLY A 31 -0.56 14.26 16.44
N PRO A 32 -0.14 13.52 15.40
CA PRO A 32 1.01 13.89 14.59
C PRO A 32 0.85 15.32 14.04
N PRO A 33 1.94 16.11 14.00
CA PRO A 33 1.88 17.47 13.51
C PRO A 33 1.38 17.49 12.06
N PRO A 34 0.59 18.49 11.65
CA PRO A 34 0.21 18.64 10.26
C PRO A 34 1.48 18.73 9.41
N GLY A 35 1.62 17.82 8.45
CA GLY A 35 2.72 17.82 7.49
C GLY A 35 2.85 19.17 6.76
N PRO A 36 4.03 19.48 6.18
CA PRO A 36 4.32 20.79 5.64
C PRO A 36 3.29 21.20 4.58
N GLN A 37 2.49 22.21 4.92
CA GLN A 37 1.57 22.89 4.02
C GLN A 37 2.38 23.91 3.22
N GLY A 38 3.04 23.45 2.16
CA GLY A 38 3.90 24.30 1.33
C GLY A 38 3.87 23.86 -0.12
N GLY A 39 2.74 24.07 -0.80
CA GLY A 39 2.71 24.02 -2.27
C GLY A 39 3.41 25.24 -2.87
N PRO A 40 4.02 25.13 -4.07
CA PRO A 40 4.75 26.23 -4.68
C PRO A 40 3.86 27.47 -4.92
N PRO A 41 4.42 28.70 -4.80
CA PRO A 41 3.69 29.93 -5.09
C PRO A 41 3.34 29.97 -6.58
N GLY A 42 2.05 29.91 -6.90
CA GLY A 42 1.52 29.83 -8.28
C GLY A 42 0.65 28.62 -8.59
N GLY A 43 0.36 27.75 -7.61
CA GLY A 43 -0.57 26.64 -7.79
C GLY A 43 -2.00 27.11 -8.10
N ARG A 44 -2.64 26.51 -9.12
CA ARG A 44 -4.10 26.60 -9.33
C ARG A 44 -4.80 26.35 -7.99
N PRO A 45 -5.86 27.09 -7.64
CA PRO A 45 -6.57 26.88 -6.38
C PRO A 45 -6.92 25.40 -6.26
N ALA A 46 -6.64 24.83 -5.07
CA ALA A 46 -6.89 23.42 -4.82
C ALA A 46 -8.37 23.13 -5.10
N PHE A 47 -8.64 22.17 -5.99
CA PHE A 47 -10.01 21.73 -6.27
C PHE A 47 -10.67 21.30 -4.97
N VAL A 48 -11.76 21.99 -4.61
CA VAL A 48 -12.63 21.61 -3.49
C VAL A 48 -13.75 20.78 -4.10
N PRO A 49 -13.85 19.48 -3.76
CA PRO A 49 -14.92 18.65 -4.29
C PRO A 49 -16.27 19.19 -3.80
N PRO A 50 -17.30 19.18 -4.66
CA PRO A 50 -18.65 19.44 -4.18
C PRO A 50 -19.06 18.38 -3.16
N THR A 51 -20.07 18.68 -2.34
CA THR A 51 -20.67 17.69 -1.43
C THR A 51 -20.98 16.40 -2.19
N PRO A 52 -20.45 15.25 -1.75
CA PRO A 52 -20.57 14.02 -2.50
C PRO A 52 -22.02 13.55 -2.54
N LYS A 53 -22.43 13.08 -3.72
CA LYS A 53 -23.74 12.44 -3.95
C LYS A 53 -23.52 10.99 -4.38
N ASN A 54 -24.49 10.11 -4.11
CA ASN A 54 -24.45 8.70 -4.54
C ASN A 54 -23.24 7.89 -4.02
N LEU A 55 -22.84 8.12 -2.76
CA LEU A 55 -21.91 7.25 -2.05
C LEU A 55 -22.62 5.96 -1.61
N LYS A 56 -22.07 4.81 -2.05
CA LYS A 56 -22.66 3.47 -1.81
C LYS A 56 -21.79 2.53 -0.96
N VAL A 57 -20.54 2.90 -0.73
CA VAL A 57 -19.55 2.07 0.00
C VAL A 57 -18.81 2.94 1.02
N LEU A 58 -18.27 4.07 0.58
CA LEU A 58 -17.67 5.05 1.49
C LEU A 58 -18.73 5.72 2.38
N PRO A 59 -18.36 6.18 3.59
CA PRO A 59 -19.26 6.88 4.51
C PRO A 59 -19.95 8.08 3.84
N LYS A 60 -21.24 8.28 4.10
CA LYS A 60 -22.03 9.32 3.44
C LYS A 60 -21.70 10.73 3.95
N ASP A 61 -21.19 10.80 5.17
CA ASP A 61 -20.78 11.97 5.93
C ASP A 61 -19.27 12.23 5.85
N ILE A 62 -18.54 11.53 4.97
CA ILE A 62 -17.12 11.73 4.77
C ILE A 62 -16.80 13.18 4.36
N GLU A 63 -15.82 13.78 5.04
CA GLU A 63 -15.35 15.12 4.73
C GLU A 63 -14.73 15.21 3.33
N GLY A 64 -14.96 16.32 2.63
CA GLY A 64 -14.52 16.47 1.23
C GLY A 64 -13.02 16.28 1.04
N ARG A 65 -12.21 16.76 1.99
CA ARG A 65 -10.75 16.57 1.96
C ARG A 65 -10.37 15.09 2.11
N GLN A 66 -11.03 14.37 3.01
CA GLN A 66 -10.76 12.95 3.23
C GLN A 66 -11.18 12.12 2.02
N LEU A 67 -12.35 12.42 1.44
CA LEU A 67 -12.81 11.80 0.20
C LEU A 67 -11.82 12.01 -0.95
N MET A 68 -11.29 13.22 -1.10
CA MET A 68 -10.25 13.48 -2.10
C MET A 68 -8.96 12.72 -1.84
N GLY A 69 -8.58 12.52 -0.57
CA GLY A 69 -7.47 11.66 -0.20
C GLY A 69 -7.68 10.23 -0.69
N VAL A 70 -8.86 9.66 -0.44
CA VAL A 70 -9.25 8.32 -0.92
C VAL A 70 -9.19 8.23 -2.45
N MET A 71 -9.76 9.19 -3.17
CA MET A 71 -9.75 9.20 -4.64
C MET A 71 -8.33 9.31 -5.21
N ARG A 72 -7.47 10.13 -4.59
CA ARG A 72 -6.04 10.21 -4.96
C ARG A 72 -5.33 8.88 -4.72
N GLY A 73 -5.62 8.21 -3.61
CA GLY A 73 -5.12 6.86 -3.33
C GLY A 73 -5.46 5.87 -4.45
N PHE A 74 -6.69 5.90 -4.98
CA PHE A 74 -7.07 5.06 -6.12
C PHE A 74 -6.30 5.43 -7.40
N THR A 75 -6.16 6.71 -7.72
CA THR A 75 -5.41 7.14 -8.92
C THR A 75 -3.96 6.68 -8.88
N GLN A 76 -3.32 6.74 -7.70
CA GLN A 76 -1.94 6.29 -7.52
C GLN A 76 -1.84 4.76 -7.60
N ALA A 77 -2.78 4.05 -6.99
CA ALA A 77 -2.78 2.59 -6.97
C ALA A 77 -2.97 1.96 -8.36
N LEU A 78 -3.79 2.58 -9.20
CA LEU A 78 -4.16 2.07 -10.53
C LEU A 78 -3.39 2.75 -11.68
N GLY A 79 -2.64 3.83 -11.42
CA GLY A 79 -1.98 4.63 -12.46
C GLY A 79 -2.94 5.32 -13.43
N VAL A 80 -4.14 5.69 -12.95
CA VAL A 80 -5.20 6.30 -13.77
C VAL A 80 -5.53 7.71 -13.31
N ARG A 81 -6.27 8.46 -14.15
CA ARG A 81 -6.81 9.79 -13.80
C ARG A 81 -8.31 9.74 -13.51
N CYS A 82 -8.85 10.81 -12.92
CA CYS A 82 -10.26 10.93 -12.51
C CYS A 82 -11.25 10.51 -13.61
N VAL A 83 -10.96 10.91 -14.86
CA VAL A 83 -11.78 10.62 -16.05
C VAL A 83 -11.90 9.13 -16.34
N PHE A 84 -11.01 8.28 -15.83
CA PHE A 84 -11.12 6.83 -16.00
C PHE A 84 -12.41 6.29 -15.39
N CYS A 85 -12.71 6.71 -14.15
CA CYS A 85 -13.89 6.26 -13.42
C CYS A 85 -15.06 7.24 -13.49
N HIS A 86 -14.83 8.54 -13.56
CA HIS A 86 -15.88 9.56 -13.52
C HIS A 86 -16.25 10.08 -14.90
N VAL A 87 -17.50 10.52 -15.06
CA VAL A 87 -18.00 11.12 -16.30
C VAL A 87 -17.49 12.56 -16.37
N PRO A 88 -16.64 12.91 -17.36
CA PRO A 88 -16.18 14.28 -17.53
C PRO A 88 -17.32 15.16 -18.07
N GLY A 89 -17.27 16.45 -17.79
CA GLY A 89 -18.12 17.43 -18.46
C GLY A 89 -17.51 17.87 -19.79
N ALA A 90 -17.79 19.12 -20.18
CA ALA A 90 -17.30 19.71 -21.43
C ALA A 90 -15.76 19.77 -21.53
N ASN A 91 -15.05 19.70 -20.38
CA ASN A 91 -13.59 19.76 -20.34
C ASN A 91 -13.03 18.74 -19.33
N GLU A 92 -12.29 17.74 -19.83
CA GLU A 92 -11.71 16.68 -19.00
C GLU A 92 -10.58 17.16 -18.06
N GLN A 93 -10.01 18.35 -18.32
CA GLN A 93 -8.99 18.97 -17.49
C GLN A 93 -9.60 19.88 -16.40
N ASP A 94 -10.89 20.19 -16.48
CA ASP A 94 -11.63 20.95 -15.47
C ASP A 94 -12.54 20.04 -14.63
N LEU A 95 -12.03 19.67 -13.46
CA LEU A 95 -12.74 18.81 -12.51
C LEU A 95 -14.07 19.40 -12.02
N ASN A 96 -14.30 20.71 -12.13
CA ASN A 96 -15.56 21.32 -11.72
C ASN A 96 -16.72 20.95 -12.66
N THR A 97 -16.43 20.47 -13.87
CA THR A 97 -17.44 20.10 -14.86
C THR A 97 -17.87 18.63 -14.79
N PHE A 98 -17.22 17.83 -13.94
CA PHE A 98 -17.44 16.39 -13.87
C PHE A 98 -18.76 16.04 -13.17
N ASP A 99 -19.45 15.04 -13.68
CA ASP A 99 -20.49 14.35 -12.93
C ASP A 99 -19.87 13.22 -12.10
N PHE A 100 -19.46 13.57 -10.88
CA PHE A 100 -18.90 12.61 -9.93
C PHE A 100 -19.93 11.60 -9.41
N ALA A 101 -21.23 11.90 -9.50
CA ALA A 101 -22.30 11.07 -8.93
C ALA A 101 -22.74 9.97 -9.90
N SER A 102 -22.68 10.22 -11.21
CA SER A 102 -23.09 9.29 -12.27
C SER A 102 -22.38 7.93 -12.22
N ASP A 103 -23.12 6.88 -12.55
CA ASP A 103 -22.66 5.48 -12.61
C ASP A 103 -22.60 4.94 -14.04
N GLU A 104 -22.64 5.84 -15.04
CA GLU A 104 -22.59 5.47 -16.46
C GLU A 104 -21.32 4.72 -16.84
N LYS A 105 -20.17 5.04 -16.20
CA LYS A 105 -18.91 4.34 -16.47
C LYS A 105 -18.83 3.02 -15.71
N ASP A 106 -18.60 1.94 -16.44
CA ASP A 106 -18.40 0.60 -15.88
C ASP A 106 -17.23 0.53 -14.89
N HIS A 107 -16.15 1.28 -15.13
CA HIS A 107 -15.01 1.36 -14.22
C HIS A 107 -15.39 1.82 -12.82
N LYS A 108 -16.38 2.73 -12.66
CA LYS A 108 -16.86 3.14 -11.33
C LYS A 108 -17.65 2.05 -10.64
N LYS A 109 -18.47 1.29 -11.39
CA LYS A 109 -19.20 0.13 -10.86
C LYS A 109 -18.21 -0.96 -10.42
N ALA A 110 -17.19 -1.25 -11.23
CA ALA A 110 -16.11 -2.16 -10.89
C ALA A 110 -15.32 -1.69 -9.65
N ALA A 111 -14.95 -0.41 -9.56
CA ALA A 111 -14.27 0.15 -8.40
C ALA A 111 -15.07 -0.04 -7.10
N ARG A 112 -16.41 0.11 -7.13
CA ARG A 112 -17.24 -0.18 -5.95
C ARG A 112 -17.25 -1.65 -5.55
N SER A 113 -17.26 -2.56 -6.52
CA SER A 113 -17.11 -3.99 -6.24
C SER A 113 -15.76 -4.29 -5.61
N MET A 114 -14.68 -3.66 -6.12
CA MET A 114 -13.34 -3.80 -5.55
C MET A 114 -13.22 -3.22 -4.15
N LEU A 115 -13.89 -2.10 -3.84
CA LEU A 115 -13.90 -1.58 -2.47
C LEU A 115 -14.47 -2.58 -1.47
N ARG A 116 -15.61 -3.21 -1.80
CA ARG A 116 -16.21 -4.24 -0.95
C ARG A 116 -15.33 -5.47 -0.84
N PHE A 117 -14.65 -5.85 -1.92
CA PHE A 117 -13.73 -6.98 -1.92
C PHE A 117 -12.50 -6.70 -1.05
N THR A 118 -11.91 -5.50 -1.14
CA THR A 118 -10.80 -5.11 -0.27
C THR A 118 -11.23 -5.04 1.20
N GLU A 119 -12.43 -4.54 1.48
CA GLU A 119 -13.00 -4.55 2.84
C GLU A 119 -13.15 -5.99 3.37
N SER A 120 -13.67 -6.92 2.57
CA SER A 120 -13.80 -8.32 2.99
C SER A 120 -12.44 -8.98 3.20
N LEU A 121 -11.48 -8.75 2.31
CA LEU A 121 -10.12 -9.28 2.45
C LEU A 121 -9.45 -8.79 3.74
N ASN A 122 -9.60 -7.52 4.09
CA ASN A 122 -9.01 -6.98 5.32
C ASN A 122 -9.72 -7.46 6.58
N LYS A 123 -11.03 -7.67 6.52
CA LYS A 123 -11.79 -8.24 7.63
C LYS A 123 -11.33 -9.65 7.97
N ASP A 124 -11.06 -10.46 6.95
CA ASP A 124 -10.70 -11.87 7.11
C ASP A 124 -9.19 -12.11 7.09
N PHE A 125 -8.37 -11.04 7.03
CA PHE A 125 -6.91 -11.16 6.97
C PHE A 125 -6.33 -11.68 8.30
N PRO A 126 -5.52 -12.75 8.31
CA PRO A 126 -4.91 -13.26 9.53
C PRO A 126 -3.98 -12.23 10.19
N MET A 127 -4.20 -11.97 11.48
CA MET A 127 -3.46 -10.92 12.21
C MET A 127 -1.98 -11.26 12.42
N ASP A 128 -1.63 -12.55 12.39
CA ASP A 128 -0.29 -13.11 12.62
C ASP A 128 0.57 -13.23 11.34
N VAL A 129 0.04 -12.81 10.18
CA VAL A 129 0.73 -12.90 8.89
C VAL A 129 1.20 -11.53 8.41
N GLY A 130 2.51 -11.37 8.25
CA GLY A 130 3.14 -10.15 7.71
C GLY A 130 3.22 -9.01 8.72
N ASP A 131 3.73 -7.88 8.25
CA ASP A 131 3.89 -6.69 9.08
C ASP A 131 2.52 -6.09 9.44
N GLU A 132 2.43 -5.57 10.67
CA GLU A 132 1.23 -4.87 11.11
C GLU A 132 1.10 -3.54 10.34
N PRO A 133 -0.09 -3.21 9.81
CA PRO A 133 -0.28 -1.92 9.16
C PRO A 133 -0.20 -0.81 10.20
N GLU A 134 0.31 0.35 9.80
CA GLU A 134 0.25 1.55 10.63
C GLU A 134 -1.19 1.83 11.09
N PRO A 135 -1.39 2.46 12.27
CA PRO A 135 -2.73 2.75 12.78
C PRO A 135 -3.62 3.44 11.75
N GLY A 136 -4.77 2.82 11.47
CA GLY A 136 -5.75 3.33 10.50
C GLY A 136 -5.45 2.96 9.04
N GLN A 137 -4.43 2.16 8.75
CA GLN A 137 -4.18 1.61 7.43
C GLN A 137 -4.76 0.19 7.26
N MET A 138 -5.11 -0.15 6.02
CA MET A 138 -5.52 -1.49 5.63
C MET A 138 -4.30 -2.31 5.24
N ARG A 139 -4.30 -3.62 5.56
CA ARG A 139 -3.26 -4.57 5.15
C ARG A 139 -3.26 -4.79 3.64
N VAL A 140 -4.45 -5.08 3.09
CA VAL A 140 -4.65 -5.21 1.65
C VAL A 140 -5.18 -3.90 1.11
N THR A 141 -4.53 -3.36 0.09
CA THR A 141 -4.95 -2.13 -0.58
C THR A 141 -5.05 -2.35 -2.08
N CYS A 142 -5.55 -1.36 -2.81
CA CYS A 142 -5.55 -1.40 -4.27
C CYS A 142 -4.12 -1.58 -4.83
N TRP A 143 -3.10 -1.02 -4.16
CA TRP A 143 -1.69 -1.13 -4.58
C TRP A 143 -1.17 -2.58 -4.53
N THR A 144 -1.63 -3.37 -3.56
CA THR A 144 -1.19 -4.76 -3.35
C THR A 144 -1.24 -5.57 -4.65
N CYS A 145 -2.30 -5.38 -5.45
CA CYS A 145 -2.49 -6.07 -6.73
C CYS A 145 -2.21 -5.18 -7.95
N HIS A 146 -2.69 -3.93 -7.96
CA HIS A 146 -2.61 -3.08 -9.17
C HIS A 146 -1.21 -2.54 -9.42
N ARG A 147 -0.44 -2.20 -8.38
CA ARG A 147 0.96 -1.74 -8.50
C ARG A 147 1.19 -0.62 -9.53
N GLY A 148 0.23 0.28 -9.67
CA GLY A 148 0.27 1.39 -10.62
C GLY A 148 -0.27 1.05 -12.02
N ASP A 149 -0.78 -0.16 -12.24
CA ASP A 149 -1.43 -0.57 -13.48
C ASP A 149 -2.95 -0.71 -13.31
N LYS A 150 -3.70 -0.25 -14.32
CA LYS A 150 -5.17 -0.32 -14.33
C LYS A 150 -5.71 -1.75 -14.30
N GLU A 151 -4.89 -2.71 -14.72
CA GLU A 151 -5.20 -4.14 -14.70
C GLU A 151 -4.10 -4.87 -13.92
N PRO A 152 -4.45 -5.64 -12.86
CA PRO A 152 -3.47 -6.42 -12.13
C PRO A 152 -2.82 -7.50 -13.01
N GLN A 153 -1.51 -7.67 -12.86
CA GLN A 153 -0.80 -8.77 -13.52
C GLN A 153 -1.17 -10.10 -12.85
N THR A 154 -1.75 -11.00 -13.62
CA THR A 154 -2.14 -12.35 -13.13
C THR A 154 -1.03 -13.38 -13.27
N ARG A 155 -0.01 -13.07 -14.08
CA ARG A 155 1.20 -13.88 -14.21
C ARG A 155 2.36 -13.16 -13.56
N ARG A 156 3.20 -13.92 -12.86
CA ARG A 156 4.50 -13.43 -12.42
C ARG A 156 5.29 -12.98 -13.67
N PRO A 157 5.89 -11.78 -13.70
CA PRO A 157 6.80 -11.41 -14.76
C PRO A 157 7.90 -12.47 -14.88
N ASP A 158 8.16 -12.94 -16.10
CA ASP A 158 9.32 -13.76 -16.34
C ASP A 158 10.53 -12.90 -15.96
N GLY A 159 11.42 -13.42 -15.12
CA GLY A 159 12.54 -12.65 -14.58
C GLY A 159 13.44 -12.08 -15.69
N PRO A 160 14.48 -11.29 -15.35
CA PRO A 160 15.45 -10.85 -16.35
C PRO A 160 15.96 -12.06 -17.15
N GLY A 161 15.63 -12.12 -18.45
CA GLY A 161 15.92 -13.27 -19.33
C GLY A 161 14.72 -14.15 -19.73
N GLY A 162 13.50 -13.80 -19.33
CA GLY A 162 12.27 -14.46 -19.80
C GLY A 162 11.92 -14.15 -21.26
N PRO A 163 11.17 -15.03 -21.95
CA PRO A 163 10.70 -14.80 -23.31
C PRO A 163 9.67 -13.67 -23.34
N GLY A 164 10.15 -12.43 -23.45
CA GLY A 164 9.32 -11.22 -23.48
C GLY A 164 9.88 -10.02 -22.70
N GLY A 165 11.01 -10.16 -21.99
CA GLY A 165 11.67 -9.02 -21.36
C GLY A 165 12.26 -8.05 -22.41
N PRO A 166 12.22 -6.72 -22.19
CA PRO A 166 13.00 -5.79 -23.01
C PRO A 166 14.49 -6.20 -22.98
N PRO A 167 15.27 -5.96 -24.05
CA PRO A 167 16.70 -6.29 -24.06
C PRO A 167 17.36 -5.67 -22.83
N GLY A 168 17.94 -6.52 -21.97
CA GLY A 168 18.51 -6.09 -20.71
C GLY A 168 19.56 -5.01 -20.93
N ALA A 169 19.44 -3.90 -20.20
CA ALA A 169 20.52 -2.95 -20.07
C ALA A 169 21.76 -3.66 -19.49
N PRO A 170 22.98 -3.36 -19.95
CA PRO A 170 24.19 -4.00 -19.43
C PRO A 170 24.29 -3.76 -17.93
N GLY A 171 24.44 -4.87 -17.19
CA GLY A 171 24.49 -4.88 -15.74
C GLY A 171 25.57 -3.96 -15.18
N GLY A 172 25.17 -3.06 -14.28
CA GLY A 172 26.10 -2.31 -13.45
C GLY A 172 26.80 -3.24 -12.46
N PRO A 173 28.08 -2.98 -12.11
CA PRO A 173 28.80 -3.81 -11.15
C PRO A 173 28.29 -3.53 -9.73
N GLY A 174 27.85 -4.57 -9.02
CA GLY A 174 27.78 -4.54 -7.55
C GLY A 174 26.47 -5.03 -6.95
N ALA A 175 26.25 -6.33 -6.95
CA ALA A 175 25.50 -6.98 -5.88
C ALA A 175 26.42 -8.06 -5.27
N PRO A 176 26.74 -8.01 -3.95
CA PRO A 176 27.50 -9.07 -3.31
C PRO A 176 26.71 -10.37 -3.33
N GLY A 177 27.38 -11.44 -3.77
CA GLY A 177 26.77 -12.74 -4.03
C GLY A 177 26.15 -13.38 -2.80
N ALA A 178 24.91 -13.87 -2.97
CA ALA A 178 24.31 -14.81 -2.04
C ALA A 178 25.09 -16.15 -2.11
N PRO A 179 25.48 -16.76 -0.98
CA PRO A 179 26.17 -18.04 -1.01
C PRO A 179 25.17 -19.19 -1.25
N GLY A 180 25.50 -20.04 -2.22
CA GLY A 180 25.21 -21.47 -2.18
C GLY A 180 23.80 -21.93 -2.52
N ALA A 181 23.47 -22.00 -3.81
CA ALA A 181 22.48 -22.96 -4.30
C ALA A 181 23.11 -23.74 -5.48
N GLN A 182 24.05 -24.62 -5.16
CA GLN A 182 24.54 -25.62 -6.10
C GLN A 182 23.67 -26.87 -5.96
N GLY A 183 23.04 -27.29 -7.05
CA GLY A 183 22.58 -28.67 -7.22
C GLY A 183 21.08 -28.92 -7.08
N ALA A 184 20.29 -28.44 -8.05
CA ALA A 184 19.10 -29.16 -8.50
C ALA A 184 18.80 -28.75 -9.94
N GLN A 185 19.25 -29.56 -10.90
CA GLN A 185 18.72 -29.47 -12.26
C GLN A 185 17.22 -29.80 -12.19
N PRO A 186 16.32 -29.02 -12.81
CA PRO A 186 14.94 -29.42 -12.92
C PRO A 186 14.87 -30.66 -13.82
N GLN A 187 14.43 -31.78 -13.24
CA GLN A 187 14.09 -32.97 -14.00
C GLN A 187 12.88 -32.62 -14.88
N ALA A 188 13.01 -32.85 -16.19
CA ALA A 188 11.88 -32.75 -17.10
C ALA A 188 10.75 -33.68 -16.63
N PRO A 189 9.47 -33.26 -16.67
CA PRO A 189 8.37 -34.17 -16.39
C PRO A 189 8.38 -35.32 -17.42
N PRO A 190 8.02 -36.55 -17.02
CA PRO A 190 7.91 -37.65 -17.97
C PRO A 190 6.86 -37.31 -19.04
N ALA A 191 7.21 -37.64 -20.28
CA ALA A 191 6.31 -37.50 -21.43
C ALA A 191 4.98 -38.19 -21.13
N GLN A 192 3.89 -37.42 -21.16
CA GLN A 192 2.55 -37.97 -21.09
C GLN A 192 2.34 -38.87 -22.31
N GLY A 193 2.08 -40.14 -22.06
CA GLY A 193 1.87 -41.14 -23.09
C GLY A 193 0.77 -40.72 -24.06
N GLN A 194 1.07 -40.79 -25.34
CA GLN A 194 0.13 -40.61 -26.43
C GLN A 194 -0.99 -41.67 -26.29
N PRO A 195 -2.28 -41.29 -26.28
CA PRO A 195 -3.35 -42.28 -26.23
C PRO A 195 -3.33 -43.14 -27.51
N PRO A 196 -3.67 -44.44 -27.42
CA PRO A 196 -3.69 -45.33 -28.58
C PRO A 196 -4.67 -44.80 -29.63
N GLN A 197 -4.17 -44.61 -30.85
CA GLN A 197 -5.00 -44.21 -31.98
C GLN A 197 -5.97 -45.34 -32.31
N GLY A 198 -7.27 -45.09 -32.26
CA GLY A 198 -8.27 -46.06 -32.70
C GLY A 198 -9.68 -45.97 -32.13
N GLN A 199 -10.02 -45.00 -31.26
CA GLN A 199 -11.40 -44.83 -30.79
C GLN A 199 -12.09 -43.64 -31.47
N PRO A 200 -13.27 -43.82 -32.10
CA PRO A 200 -14.04 -42.71 -32.62
C PRO A 200 -14.61 -41.83 -31.49
N PRO A 201 -14.83 -40.53 -31.74
CA PRO A 201 -15.27 -39.59 -30.71
C PRO A 201 -16.69 -39.90 -30.20
N ARG A 202 -16.89 -39.74 -28.89
CA ARG A 202 -18.22 -39.83 -28.26
C ARG A 202 -19.06 -38.59 -28.61
N PRO A 203 -20.37 -38.75 -28.88
CA PRO A 203 -21.23 -37.60 -29.15
C PRO A 203 -21.45 -36.74 -27.89
N PRO A 204 -21.77 -35.44 -28.06
CA PRO A 204 -21.95 -34.52 -26.95
C PRO A 204 -23.20 -34.89 -26.12
N ALA A 205 -23.06 -34.79 -24.80
CA ALA A 205 -24.18 -34.90 -23.87
C ALA A 205 -25.04 -33.62 -23.95
N ILE A 206 -26.36 -33.82 -23.93
CA ILE A 206 -27.41 -32.79 -23.89
C ILE A 206 -27.44 -32.17 -22.49
#